data_AF-A0A7V9FG21-F1
#
_entry.id   AF-A0A7V9FG21-F1
#
_cell.length_a   1.000
_cell.length_b   1.000
_cell.length_c   1.000
_cell.angle_alpha   90.00
_cell.angle_beta   90.00
_cell.angle_gamma   90.00
#
_symmetry.space_group_name_H-M   'P 1'
#
loop_
_entity.id
_entity.type
_entity.pdbx_description
1 polymer ?
#
loop_
_entity_poly.entity_id
_entity_poly.type
_entity_poly.pdbx_seq_one_letter_code
_entity_poly.pdbx_strand_id
1 'polypeptide(L)'
;MSFLGWLAVAGTLLLLMALSSAYLRNLPLSTSAIYLALGVAIGPSGLGWLGIGLGESGPWLERVTEAAVVLALFVGGLKLRLPLRDPAWIAAYRLAGPVMVASIAGVALFGRLALGLDTATALLVAAVLAPTDPVLANTVKVSRAADHDRMRYGLSGE
;
A
#
# COMPACT_ATOMS: atom_id res chain seq x y z
N MET A 1 -0.70 10.93 -22.95
CA MET A 1 0.44 10.06 -23.35
C MET A 1 -0.07 8.93 -24.24
N SER A 2 0.67 8.53 -25.27
CA SER A 2 0.29 7.38 -26.10
C SER A 2 0.52 6.04 -25.36
N PHE A 3 -0.12 4.96 -25.83
CA PHE A 3 0.04 3.60 -25.26
C PHE A 3 1.51 3.16 -25.21
N LEU A 4 2.28 3.46 -26.27
CA LEU A 4 3.73 3.20 -26.29
C LEU A 4 4.48 3.97 -25.20
N GLY A 5 4.09 5.20 -24.90
CA GLY A 5 4.70 6.00 -23.82
C GLY A 5 4.50 5.35 -22.45
N TRP A 6 3.29 4.87 -22.16
CA TRP A 6 3.01 4.14 -20.93
C TRP A 6 3.80 2.82 -20.84
N LEU A 7 3.89 2.07 -21.94
CA LEU A 7 4.66 0.83 -21.99
C LEU A 7 6.16 1.08 -21.80
N ALA A 8 6.69 2.14 -22.42
CA ALA A 8 8.10 2.52 -22.28
C ALA A 8 8.43 2.95 -20.84
N VAL A 9 7.57 3.75 -20.20
CA VAL A 9 7.74 4.15 -18.79
C VAL A 9 7.66 2.93 -17.87
N ALA A 10 6.62 2.10 -18.01
CA ALA A 10 6.47 0.88 -17.19
C ALA A 10 7.64 -0.09 -17.40
N GLY A 11 8.04 -0.35 -18.64
CA GLY A 11 9.15 -1.23 -18.97
C GLY A 11 10.49 -0.71 -18.44
N THR A 12 10.76 0.59 -18.59
CA THR A 12 11.98 1.21 -18.07
C THR A 12 12.01 1.14 -16.55
N LEU A 13 10.88 1.42 -15.89
CA LEU A 13 10.75 1.36 -14.44
C LEU A 13 10.94 -0.06 -13.90
N LEU A 14 10.33 -1.07 -14.54
CA LEU A 14 10.52 -2.48 -14.21
C LEU A 14 11.97 -2.92 -14.44
N LEU A 15 12.59 -2.49 -15.54
CA LEU A 15 13.97 -2.83 -15.86
C LEU A 15 14.95 -2.20 -14.88
N LEU A 16 14.77 -0.92 -14.53
CA LEU A 16 15.56 -0.24 -13.51
C LEU A 16 15.42 -0.93 -12.16
N MET A 17 14.19 -1.32 -11.76
CA MET A 17 13.98 -2.07 -10.52
C MET A 17 14.62 -3.46 -10.56
N ALA A 18 14.52 -4.18 -11.66
CA ALA A 18 15.14 -5.50 -11.80
C ALA A 18 16.68 -5.42 -11.70
N LEU A 19 17.29 -4.45 -12.39
CA LEU A 19 18.74 -4.21 -12.35
C LEU A 19 19.19 -3.75 -10.95
N SER A 20 18.44 -2.81 -10.37
CA SER A 20 18.80 -2.19 -9.10
C SER A 20 18.51 -3.12 -7.92
N SER A 21 17.60 -4.10 -8.03
CA SER A 21 17.27 -5.08 -6.97
C SER A 21 18.49 -5.83 -6.43
N ALA A 22 19.52 -6.06 -7.26
CA ALA A 22 20.76 -6.65 -6.80
C ALA A 22 21.55 -5.74 -5.84
N TYR A 23 21.50 -4.43 -6.05
CA TYR A 23 22.21 -3.42 -5.25
C TYR A 23 21.37 -2.88 -4.08
N LEU A 24 20.06 -2.74 -4.28
CA LEU A 24 19.07 -2.32 -3.28
C LEU A 24 18.99 -3.26 -2.08
N ARG A 25 19.33 -4.55 -2.26
CA ARG A 25 19.35 -5.52 -1.15
C ARG A 25 20.25 -5.10 0.02
N ASN A 26 21.22 -4.21 -0.22
CA ASN A 26 22.15 -3.74 0.80
C ASN A 26 21.79 -2.35 1.36
N LEU A 27 20.78 -1.67 0.80
CA LEU A 27 20.33 -0.36 1.30
C LEU A 27 19.07 -0.52 2.18
N PRO A 28 18.94 0.26 3.26
CA PRO A 28 17.76 0.27 4.14
C PRO A 28 16.55 0.98 3.52
N LEU A 29 16.41 0.97 2.19
CA LEU A 29 15.33 1.64 1.46
C LEU A 29 14.25 0.62 1.09
N SER A 30 12.99 0.94 1.40
CA SER A 30 11.86 0.12 0.94
C SER A 30 11.66 0.29 -0.57
N THR A 31 11.31 -0.79 -1.26
CA THR A 31 11.03 -0.76 -2.71
C THR A 31 10.00 0.31 -3.07
N SER A 32 9.05 0.56 -2.18
CA SER A 32 7.96 1.52 -2.40
C SER A 32 8.37 2.96 -2.22
N ALA A 33 9.32 3.25 -1.32
CA ALA A 33 9.93 4.58 -1.28
C ALA A 33 10.63 4.90 -2.60
N ILE A 34 11.23 3.89 -3.24
CA ILE A 34 11.91 4.05 -4.52
C ILE A 34 10.92 4.21 -5.67
N TYR A 35 9.85 3.41 -5.72
CA TYR A 35 8.76 3.63 -6.66
C TYR A 35 8.13 5.02 -6.51
N LEU A 36 7.93 5.50 -5.28
CA LEU A 36 7.40 6.84 -5.02
C LEU A 36 8.38 7.92 -5.50
N ALA A 37 9.66 7.83 -5.16
CA ALA A 37 10.67 8.80 -5.58
C ALA A 37 10.78 8.87 -7.11
N LEU A 38 10.76 7.72 -7.78
CA LEU A 38 10.79 7.64 -9.24
C LEU A 38 9.49 8.21 -9.86
N GLY A 39 8.34 7.92 -9.26
CA GLY A 39 7.05 8.49 -9.66
C GLY A 39 7.02 10.01 -9.52
N VAL A 40 7.56 10.56 -8.45
CA VAL A 40 7.71 12.02 -8.25
C VAL A 40 8.68 12.62 -9.27
N ALA A 41 9.81 11.94 -9.55
CA ALA A 41 10.81 12.41 -10.49
C ALA A 41 10.31 12.44 -11.95
N ILE A 42 9.52 11.44 -12.37
CA ILE A 42 8.95 11.36 -13.73
C ILE A 42 7.62 12.14 -13.82
N GLY A 43 6.97 12.35 -12.68
CA GLY A 43 5.70 13.04 -12.52
C GLY A 43 5.72 14.53 -12.85
N PRO A 44 4.56 15.20 -12.68
CA PRO A 44 4.41 16.64 -12.95
C PRO A 44 5.38 17.53 -12.16
N SER A 45 5.77 17.10 -10.96
CA SER A 45 6.70 17.79 -10.07
C SER A 45 8.17 17.63 -10.43
N GLY A 46 8.52 16.73 -11.36
CA GLY A 46 9.88 16.51 -11.85
C GLY A 46 10.00 16.80 -13.34
N LEU A 47 10.09 15.74 -14.15
CA LEU A 47 10.28 15.81 -15.61
C LEU A 47 9.01 16.19 -16.38
N GLY A 48 7.83 16.12 -15.74
CA GLY A 48 6.55 16.47 -16.36
C GLY A 48 6.09 15.51 -17.46
N TRP A 49 6.72 14.34 -17.58
CA TRP A 49 6.42 13.35 -18.62
C TRP A 49 5.12 12.61 -18.33
N LEU A 50 4.81 12.37 -17.06
CA LEU A 50 3.56 11.76 -16.62
C LEU A 50 2.50 12.84 -16.34
N GLY A 51 1.74 13.21 -17.37
CA GLY A 51 0.51 13.99 -17.22
C GLY A 51 -0.65 13.13 -16.70
N ILE A 52 -0.66 12.83 -15.40
CA ILE A 52 -1.79 12.13 -14.76
C ILE A 52 -2.87 13.18 -14.46
N GLY A 53 -3.67 13.50 -15.46
CA GLY A 53 -4.89 14.29 -15.23
C GLY A 53 -5.91 13.43 -14.48
N LEU A 54 -6.30 13.85 -13.27
CA LEU A 54 -7.31 13.15 -12.45
C LEU A 54 -8.64 12.94 -13.21
N GLY A 55 -8.95 13.77 -14.21
CA GLY A 55 -10.11 13.62 -15.09
C GLY A 55 -9.94 12.59 -16.22
N GLU A 56 -8.93 12.75 -17.08
CA GLU A 56 -8.78 11.92 -18.29
C GLU A 56 -8.16 10.54 -18.04
N SER A 57 -7.24 10.46 -17.06
CA SER A 57 -6.57 9.20 -16.70
C SER A 57 -7.25 8.46 -15.55
N GLY A 58 -8.23 9.10 -14.89
CA GLY A 58 -8.95 8.59 -13.74
C GLY A 58 -9.60 7.22 -13.96
N PRO A 59 -10.46 7.02 -14.98
CA PRO A 59 -11.22 5.79 -15.13
C PRO A 59 -10.36 4.55 -15.41
N TRP A 60 -9.25 4.71 -16.13
CA TRP A 60 -8.30 3.62 -16.36
C TRP A 60 -7.50 3.30 -15.09
N LEU A 61 -6.97 4.33 -14.42
CA LEU A 61 -6.17 4.17 -13.21
C LEU A 61 -7.00 3.57 -12.08
N GLU A 62 -8.27 3.94 -11.96
CA GLU A 62 -9.23 3.37 -11.01
C GLU A 62 -9.36 1.87 -11.20
N ARG A 63 -9.65 1.39 -12.41
CA ARG A 63 -9.79 -0.05 -12.69
C ARG A 63 -8.50 -0.83 -12.45
N VAL A 64 -7.35 -0.25 -12.80
CA VAL A 64 -6.05 -0.89 -12.54
C VAL A 64 -5.78 -0.99 -11.04
N THR A 65 -6.09 0.07 -10.29
CA THR A 65 -5.91 0.10 -8.83
C THR A 65 -6.88 -0.86 -8.14
N GLU A 66 -8.13 -0.91 -8.58
CA GLU A 66 -9.13 -1.87 -8.08
C GLU A 66 -8.66 -3.31 -8.29
N ALA A 67 -8.24 -3.66 -9.51
CA ALA A 67 -7.72 -4.98 -9.82
C ALA A 67 -6.46 -5.31 -8.98
N ALA A 68 -5.57 -4.33 -8.80
CA ALA A 68 -4.36 -4.49 -7.99
C ALA A 68 -4.70 -4.74 -6.51
N VAL A 69 -5.64 -3.98 -5.93
CA VAL A 69 -6.08 -4.15 -4.54
C VAL A 69 -6.75 -5.51 -4.35
N VAL A 70 -7.66 -5.90 -5.23
CA VAL A 70 -8.32 -7.22 -5.17
C VAL A 70 -7.29 -8.35 -5.24
N LEU A 71 -6.34 -8.28 -6.17
CA LEU A 71 -5.28 -9.27 -6.31
C LEU A 71 -4.38 -9.31 -5.06
N ALA A 72 -4.01 -8.15 -4.53
CA ALA A 72 -3.18 -8.05 -3.33
C ALA A 72 -3.87 -8.67 -2.11
N LEU A 73 -5.16 -8.38 -1.90
CA LEU A 73 -5.96 -8.97 -0.82
C LEU A 73 -6.14 -10.47 -1.01
N PHE A 74 -6.39 -10.93 -2.24
CA PHE A 74 -6.53 -12.35 -2.55
C PHE A 74 -5.23 -13.13 -2.27
N VAL A 75 -4.10 -12.65 -2.77
CA VAL A 75 -2.79 -13.28 -2.55
C VAL A 75 -2.40 -13.22 -1.07
N GLY A 76 -2.70 -12.11 -0.38
CA GLY A 76 -2.53 -11.98 1.06
C GLY A 76 -3.35 -13.03 1.83
N GLY A 77 -4.63 -13.17 1.49
CA GLY A 77 -5.53 -14.15 2.08
C GLY A 77 -5.07 -15.60 1.89
N LEU A 78 -4.52 -15.96 0.72
CA LEU A 78 -3.97 -17.30 0.47
C LEU A 78 -2.78 -17.68 1.37
N LYS A 79 -2.06 -16.69 1.92
CA LYS A 79 -0.95 -16.92 2.86
C LYS A 79 -1.45 -17.19 4.29
N LEU A 80 -2.67 -16.78 4.62
CA LEU A 80 -3.29 -17.00 5.93
C LEU A 80 -3.92 -18.41 5.97
N ARG A 81 -3.13 -19.40 6.40
CA ARG A 81 -3.54 -20.82 6.43
C ARG A 81 -3.99 -21.33 7.81
N LEU A 82 -4.25 -20.42 8.75
CA LEU A 82 -4.65 -20.82 10.10
C LEU A 82 -6.12 -21.29 10.14
N PRO A 83 -6.43 -22.32 10.93
CA PRO A 83 -7.82 -22.69 11.18
C PRO A 83 -8.57 -21.52 11.82
N LEU A 84 -9.84 -21.32 11.45
CA LEU A 84 -10.68 -20.19 11.91
C LEU A 84 -10.88 -20.13 13.44
N ARG A 85 -10.57 -21.22 14.15
CA ARG A 85 -10.67 -21.32 15.61
C ARG A 85 -9.35 -21.04 16.34
N ASP A 86 -8.29 -20.70 15.61
CA ASP A 86 -7.00 -20.42 16.22
C ASP A 86 -7.04 -19.10 17.03
N PRO A 87 -6.56 -19.09 18.29
CA PRO A 87 -6.49 -17.87 19.10
C PRO A 87 -5.65 -16.74 18.47
N ALA A 88 -4.78 -17.03 17.49
CA ALA A 88 -4.04 -16.00 16.76
C ALA A 88 -4.96 -15.00 16.02
N TRP A 89 -6.18 -15.41 15.65
CA TRP A 89 -7.17 -14.52 15.03
C TRP A 89 -7.65 -13.39 15.96
N ILE A 90 -7.56 -13.57 17.28
CA ILE A 90 -7.95 -12.54 18.24
C ILE A 90 -7.12 -11.27 18.05
N ALA A 91 -5.81 -11.42 17.77
CA ALA A 91 -4.94 -10.28 17.51
C ALA A 91 -5.36 -9.54 16.22
N ALA A 92 -5.57 -10.29 15.14
CA ALA A 92 -6.05 -9.75 13.85
C ALA A 92 -7.38 -8.99 14.01
N TYR A 93 -8.38 -9.59 14.68
CA TYR A 93 -9.67 -8.93 14.91
C TYR A 93 -9.56 -7.67 15.78
N ARG A 94 -8.65 -7.64 16.76
CA ARG A 94 -8.44 -6.46 17.60
C ARG A 94 -7.73 -5.34 16.82
N LEU A 95 -6.77 -5.68 15.98
CA LEU A 95 -6.05 -4.73 15.12
C LEU A 95 -6.97 -4.16 14.03
N ALA A 96 -7.61 -5.03 13.25
CA ALA A 96 -8.52 -4.67 12.17
C ALA A 96 -9.80 -3.94 12.65
N GLY A 97 -10.30 -4.28 13.85
CA GLY A 97 -11.53 -3.72 14.38
C GLY A 97 -11.28 -2.47 15.22
N PRO A 98 -11.27 -2.61 16.56
CA PRO A 98 -11.26 -1.46 17.47
C PRO A 98 -10.02 -0.58 17.34
N VAL A 99 -8.84 -1.16 17.06
CA VAL A 99 -7.61 -0.37 16.92
C VAL A 99 -7.64 0.46 15.64
N MET A 100 -8.04 -0.11 14.50
CA MET A 100 -8.18 0.64 13.25
C MET A 100 -9.21 1.77 13.38
N VAL A 101 -10.36 1.53 14.01
CA VAL A 101 -11.37 2.57 14.25
C VAL A 101 -10.82 3.68 15.14
N ALA A 102 -10.08 3.33 16.21
CA ALA A 102 -9.42 4.31 17.06
C ALA A 102 -8.37 5.14 16.30
N SER A 103 -7.61 4.51 15.40
CA SER A 103 -6.65 5.19 14.53
C SER A 103 -7.33 6.15 13.55
N ILE A 104 -8.43 5.73 12.91
CA ILE A 104 -9.24 6.61 12.04
C ILE A 104 -9.74 7.82 12.84
N ALA A 105 -10.31 7.60 14.02
CA ALA A 105 -10.80 8.68 14.88
C ALA A 105 -9.68 9.63 15.30
N GLY A 106 -8.51 9.09 15.68
CA GLY A 106 -7.34 9.87 16.06
C GLY A 106 -6.80 10.73 14.92
N VAL A 107 -6.64 10.16 13.72
CA VAL A 107 -6.18 10.88 12.53
C VAL A 107 -7.21 11.93 12.09
N ALA A 108 -8.50 11.60 12.13
CA ALA A 108 -9.56 12.55 11.78
C ALA A 108 -9.60 13.73 12.77
N LEU A 109 -9.48 13.45 14.06
CA LEU A 109 -9.41 14.49 15.10
C LEU A 109 -8.16 15.38 14.91
N PHE A 110 -7.02 14.76 14.63
CA PHE A 110 -5.79 15.49 14.33
C PHE A 110 -5.93 16.37 13.08
N GLY A 111 -6.47 15.83 11.98
CA GLY A 111 -6.71 16.59 10.75
C GLY A 111 -7.65 17.78 10.98
N ARG A 112 -8.68 17.61 11.81
CA ARG A 112 -9.59 18.69 12.17
C ARG A 112 -8.95 19.75 13.07
N LEU A 113 -8.25 19.34 14.12
CA LEU A 113 -7.71 20.26 15.14
C LEU A 113 -6.39 20.92 14.72
N ALA A 114 -5.48 20.17 14.10
CA ALA A 114 -4.15 20.66 13.75
C ALA A 114 -4.09 21.27 12.34
N LEU A 115 -4.83 20.70 11.38
CA LEU A 115 -4.81 21.15 9.98
C LEU A 115 -6.03 21.99 9.60
N GLY A 116 -7.02 22.13 10.50
CA GLY A 116 -8.22 22.94 10.25
C GLY A 116 -9.15 22.36 9.19
N LEU A 117 -9.04 21.06 8.89
CA LEU A 117 -9.88 20.39 7.88
C LEU A 117 -11.33 20.29 8.35
N ASP A 118 -12.26 20.31 7.39
CA ASP A 118 -13.65 20.01 7.68
C ASP A 118 -13.81 18.54 8.12
N THR A 119 -14.92 18.25 8.81
CA THR A 119 -15.14 16.92 9.39
C THR A 119 -15.17 15.80 8.34
N ALA A 120 -15.74 16.05 7.16
CA ALA A 120 -15.85 15.06 6.11
C ALA A 120 -14.49 14.81 5.43
N THR A 121 -13.74 15.86 5.10
CA THR A 121 -12.39 15.72 4.53
C THR A 121 -11.42 15.09 5.53
N ALA A 122 -11.46 15.49 6.80
CA ALA A 122 -10.62 14.90 7.82
C ALA A 122 -10.90 13.39 8.00
N LEU A 123 -12.18 13.00 7.99
CA LEU A 123 -12.58 11.60 8.05
C LEU A 123 -12.16 10.83 6.80
N LEU A 124 -12.29 11.43 5.61
CA LEU A 124 -11.87 10.82 4.35
C LEU A 124 -10.36 10.58 4.30
N VAL A 125 -9.56 11.58 4.69
CA VAL A 125 -8.10 11.43 4.81
C VAL A 125 -7.73 10.37 5.83
N ALA A 126 -8.40 10.35 6.98
CA ALA A 126 -8.17 9.32 7.99
C ALA A 126 -8.53 7.92 7.51
N ALA A 127 -9.63 7.76 6.76
CA ALA A 127 -10.03 6.48 6.20
C ALA A 127 -9.05 5.95 5.15
N VAL A 128 -8.36 6.83 4.43
CA VAL A 128 -7.32 6.44 3.46
C VAL A 128 -5.98 6.14 4.15
N LEU A 129 -5.63 6.88 5.20
CA LEU A 129 -4.30 6.81 5.82
C LEU A 129 -4.20 5.78 6.95
N ALA A 130 -5.29 5.52 7.68
CA ALA A 130 -5.27 4.64 8.84
C ALA A 130 -5.14 3.14 8.53
N PRO A 131 -5.71 2.59 7.43
CA PRO A 131 -5.49 1.19 7.07
C PRO A 131 -4.00 0.90 6.81
N THR A 132 -3.47 -0.16 7.40
CA THR A 132 -2.08 -0.57 7.20
C THR A 132 -1.92 -1.31 5.86
N ASP A 133 -0.92 -0.95 5.05
CA ASP A 133 -0.73 -1.55 3.72
C ASP A 133 -0.18 -3.00 3.84
N PRO A 134 -0.97 -4.01 3.44
CA PRO A 134 -0.54 -5.39 3.53
C PRO A 134 0.60 -5.75 2.57
N VAL A 135 0.82 -4.98 1.50
CA VAL A 135 1.83 -5.23 0.46
C VAL A 135 3.20 -4.72 0.91
N LEU A 136 3.26 -3.54 1.53
CA LEU A 136 4.50 -2.97 2.07
C LEU A 136 5.04 -3.78 3.25
N ALA A 137 4.14 -4.26 4.09
CA ALA A 137 4.48 -5.10 5.23
C ALA A 137 5.00 -6.49 4.81
N ASN A 138 4.96 -6.88 3.52
CA ASN A 138 5.37 -8.20 3.04
C ASN A 138 6.85 -8.55 3.29
N THR A 139 7.68 -7.57 3.65
CA THR A 139 9.06 -7.79 4.15
C THR A 139 9.11 -8.35 5.57
N VAL A 140 8.06 -8.13 6.37
CA VAL A 140 7.88 -8.61 7.76
C VAL A 140 6.82 -9.72 7.85
N LYS A 141 6.00 -9.89 6.80
CA LYS A 141 5.01 -10.99 6.72
C LYS A 141 5.68 -12.34 6.61
N VAL A 142 4.87 -13.36 6.91
CA VAL A 142 5.20 -14.78 6.75
C VAL A 142 5.80 -15.03 5.36
N SER A 143 7.12 -15.23 5.33
CA SER A 143 7.90 -15.42 4.09
C SER A 143 7.97 -16.89 3.68
N ARG A 144 7.66 -17.81 4.61
CA ARG A 144 7.63 -19.26 4.39
C ARG A 144 6.37 -19.87 5.00
N ALA A 145 5.73 -20.80 4.31
CA ALA A 145 4.52 -21.49 4.77
C ALA A 145 4.67 -22.29 6.09
N ALA A 146 5.89 -22.41 6.61
CA ALA A 146 6.23 -23.06 7.89
C ALA A 146 6.53 -22.06 9.03
N ASP A 147 6.38 -20.75 8.82
CA ASP A 147 6.59 -19.76 9.87
C ASP A 147 5.40 -19.79 10.83
N HIS A 148 5.61 -20.10 12.11
CA HIS A 148 4.56 -20.23 13.13
C HIS A 148 4.49 -19.00 14.06
N ASP A 149 5.15 -17.89 13.68
CA ASP A 149 5.22 -16.69 14.50
C ASP A 149 3.85 -15.99 14.60
N ARG A 150 3.28 -16.05 15.79
CA ARG A 150 1.98 -15.44 16.13
C ARG A 150 1.94 -13.93 15.86
N MET A 151 3.06 -13.23 15.98
CA MET A 151 3.13 -11.78 15.71
C MET A 151 3.01 -11.50 14.21
N ARG A 152 3.71 -12.27 13.37
CA ARG A 152 3.65 -12.13 11.90
C ARG A 152 2.28 -12.50 11.35
N TYR A 153 1.61 -13.47 11.94
CA TYR A 153 0.24 -13.80 11.57
C TYR A 153 -0.78 -12.75 11.99
N GLY A 154 -0.66 -12.22 13.22
CA GLY A 154 -1.50 -11.11 13.68
C GLY A 154 -1.41 -9.88 12.76
N LEU A 155 -0.19 -9.47 12.38
CA LEU A 155 0.05 -8.39 11.42
C LEU A 155 -0.30 -8.73 9.97
N SER A 156 -0.38 -10.01 9.60
CA SER A 156 -0.77 -10.41 8.25
C SER A 156 -2.28 -10.47 8.07
N GLY A 157 -3.03 -10.65 9.17
CA GLY A 157 -4.48 -10.82 9.18
C GLY A 157 -5.28 -9.62 9.69
N GLU A 158 -4.62 -8.57 10.20
CA GLU A 158 -5.25 -7.24 10.32
C GLU A 158 -5.75 -6.73 8.96
#